data_AF-A0A975C7P2-F1
#
_entry.id   AF-A0A975C7P2-F1
#
_cell.length_a   1.000
_cell.length_b   1.000
_cell.length_c   1.000
_cell.angle_alpha   90.00
_cell.angle_beta   90.00
_cell.angle_gamma   90.00
#
_symmetry.space_group_name_H-M   'P 1'
#
loop_
_entity.id
_entity.type
_entity.pdbx_description
1 polymer ?
#
loop_
_entity_poly.entity_id
_entity_poly.type
_entity_poly.pdbx_seq_one_letter_code
_entity_poly.pdbx_strand_id
1 'polypeptide(L)'
;MKKNRTLSIILLTVCLGILAACGNTSEEPSAKPDDTSNQPQIERKPHSDNASNETEETETNPSNEEPDKESTELTKEQYLQKLNEMEEADRNGEAGTTTVELENQETERYEKWDAELNRIYGILKEKLSPEQMDQLKEEQRAWMEQRDEEAKKSSLAYQGGTMESLEYVATQASLTRERCYELVAKYME
;
A
#
# COMPACT_ATOMS: atom_id res chain seq x y z
N MET A 1 40.66 0.12 -16.13
CA MET A 1 40.01 0.95 -17.17
C MET A 1 38.54 1.06 -16.81
N LYS A 2 38.11 2.23 -16.34
CA LYS A 2 36.72 2.51 -15.97
C LYS A 2 35.89 2.65 -17.25
N LYS A 3 34.75 1.94 -17.32
CA LYS A 3 33.79 2.08 -18.42
C LYS A 3 32.46 2.54 -17.85
N ASN A 4 32.34 3.85 -17.76
CA ASN A 4 31.18 4.61 -17.34
C ASN A 4 30.19 4.60 -18.52
N ARG A 5 29.04 3.96 -18.34
CA ARG A 5 27.94 3.97 -19.31
C ARG A 5 26.85 4.87 -18.73
N THR A 6 26.88 6.14 -19.12
CA THR A 6 25.82 7.11 -18.84
C THR A 6 24.59 6.73 -19.66
N LEU A 7 23.60 6.11 -19.03
CA LEU A 7 22.28 5.84 -19.61
C LEU A 7 21.49 7.15 -19.58
N SER A 8 21.33 7.80 -20.73
CA SER A 8 20.51 9.01 -20.87
C SER A 8 19.04 8.59 -20.92
N ILE A 9 18.26 8.94 -19.89
CA ILE A 9 16.81 8.75 -19.86
C ILE A 9 16.18 9.88 -20.67
N ILE A 10 15.70 9.56 -21.87
CA ILE A 10 14.94 10.48 -22.71
C ILE A 10 13.48 10.38 -22.27
N LEU A 11 13.04 11.36 -21.47
CA LEU A 11 11.64 11.54 -21.07
C LEU A 11 10.86 12.07 -22.28
N LEU A 12 10.05 11.21 -22.91
CA LEU A 12 9.25 11.54 -24.09
C LEU A 12 7.88 12.05 -23.61
N THR A 13 7.81 13.35 -23.31
CA THR A 13 6.57 14.05 -22.94
C THR A 13 5.65 14.14 -24.15
N VAL A 14 4.64 13.28 -24.21
CA VAL A 14 3.56 13.35 -25.19
C VAL A 14 2.50 14.33 -24.65
N CYS A 15 2.54 15.58 -25.13
CA CYS A 15 1.45 16.53 -24.97
C CYS A 15 0.31 16.14 -25.94
N LEU A 16 -0.72 15.45 -25.44
CA LEU A 16 -1.97 15.30 -26.18
C LEU A 16 -2.83 16.57 -25.99
N GLY A 17 -3.09 17.24 -27.11
CA GLY A 17 -3.86 18.48 -27.19
C GLY A 17 -5.34 18.27 -26.87
N ILE A 18 -5.88 19.28 -26.19
CA ILE A 18 -7.29 19.46 -25.85
C ILE A 18 -8.07 19.77 -27.13
N LEU A 19 -9.07 18.95 -27.46
CA LEU A 19 -10.15 19.36 -28.34
C LEU A 19 -11.36 19.76 -27.49
N ALA A 20 -11.54 21.08 -27.38
CA ALA A 20 -12.80 21.68 -26.99
C ALA A 20 -13.74 21.65 -28.20
N ALA A 21 -14.92 21.06 -28.03
CA ALA A 21 -16.08 21.34 -28.88
C ALA A 21 -17.28 21.60 -27.97
N CYS A 22 -17.75 22.84 -27.95
CA CYS A 22 -18.97 23.28 -27.31
C CYS A 22 -20.17 23.19 -28.26
N GLY A 23 -21.36 22.98 -27.70
CA GLY A 23 -22.68 23.37 -28.25
C GLY A 23 -23.39 22.28 -29.07
N ASN A 24 -24.69 22.00 -28.93
CA ASN A 24 -25.78 22.78 -28.35
C ASN A 24 -27.05 21.90 -28.17
N THR A 25 -28.01 22.43 -27.40
CA THR A 25 -29.48 22.22 -27.45
C THR A 25 -30.12 21.05 -26.67
N SER A 26 -30.70 21.46 -25.54
CA SER A 26 -32.01 21.16 -24.94
C SER A 26 -32.93 20.14 -25.62
N GLU A 27 -33.44 19.20 -24.81
CA GLU A 27 -34.87 19.04 -24.49
C GLU A 27 -35.03 18.01 -23.35
N GLU A 28 -35.67 18.42 -22.24
CA GLU A 28 -36.30 17.50 -21.28
C GLU A 28 -37.69 17.11 -21.80
N PRO A 29 -38.23 15.96 -21.35
CA PRO A 29 -39.59 16.02 -20.83
C PRO A 29 -39.71 15.42 -19.43
N SER A 30 -40.34 16.24 -18.58
CA SER A 30 -40.90 15.96 -17.27
C SER A 30 -41.98 14.87 -17.30
N ALA A 31 -41.96 13.95 -16.33
CA ALA A 31 -43.15 13.30 -15.77
C ALA A 31 -42.84 12.59 -14.43
N LYS A 32 -43.33 13.17 -13.33
CA LYS A 32 -43.82 12.50 -12.09
C LYS A 32 -45.26 13.02 -11.90
N PRO A 33 -46.19 12.36 -11.17
CA PRO A 33 -45.96 11.52 -9.99
C PRO A 33 -46.87 10.26 -9.90
N ASP A 34 -46.60 9.37 -8.96
CA ASP A 34 -47.70 8.83 -8.14
C ASP A 34 -47.21 8.30 -6.79
N ASP A 35 -48.07 8.54 -5.82
CA ASP A 35 -47.95 8.43 -4.37
C ASP A 35 -48.55 7.09 -3.92
N THR A 36 -47.92 6.37 -2.98
CA THR A 36 -48.63 5.51 -2.02
C THR A 36 -47.73 5.16 -0.84
N SER A 37 -48.02 5.86 0.26
CA SER A 37 -47.88 5.47 1.66
C SER A 37 -48.14 3.98 1.96
N ASN A 38 -47.22 3.31 2.66
CA ASN A 38 -47.55 2.81 4.01
C ASN A 38 -46.32 2.26 4.76
N GLN A 39 -46.09 2.86 5.92
CA GLN A 39 -45.37 2.31 7.06
C GLN A 39 -46.41 1.79 8.07
N PRO A 40 -46.05 0.85 8.96
CA PRO A 40 -46.36 1.10 10.37
C PRO A 40 -45.12 1.05 11.25
N GLN A 41 -44.93 2.13 12.01
CA GLN A 41 -44.11 2.23 13.20
C GLN A 41 -44.79 1.51 14.37
N ILE A 42 -44.00 0.85 15.24
CA ILE A 42 -44.34 0.70 16.66
C ILE A 42 -43.17 1.23 17.49
N GLU A 43 -43.38 2.42 18.07
CA GLU A 43 -42.74 2.99 19.28
C GLU A 43 -43.23 2.23 20.54
N ARG A 44 -42.66 2.22 21.75
CA ARG A 44 -41.56 2.91 22.47
C ARG A 44 -41.36 2.15 23.83
N LYS A 45 -40.10 1.92 24.27
CA LYS A 45 -39.45 2.10 25.63
C LYS A 45 -40.20 1.78 26.98
N PRO A 46 -39.58 1.87 28.19
CA PRO A 46 -38.37 1.25 28.78
C PRO A 46 -38.56 0.82 30.29
N HIS A 47 -37.65 0.02 30.89
CA HIS A 47 -37.41 -0.03 32.37
C HIS A 47 -36.14 -0.87 32.65
N SER A 48 -35.03 -0.37 33.24
CA SER A 48 -34.72 0.17 34.59
C SER A 48 -34.10 -0.88 35.54
N ASP A 49 -32.85 -0.58 35.91
CA ASP A 49 -32.13 -0.76 37.19
C ASP A 49 -31.72 -2.14 37.76
N ASN A 50 -30.40 -2.32 37.89
CA ASN A 50 -29.59 -2.40 39.15
C ASN A 50 -28.33 -3.23 38.85
N ALA A 51 -27.09 -2.73 38.87
CA ALA A 51 -26.30 -2.08 39.94
C ALA A 51 -25.84 -3.04 41.06
N SER A 52 -24.50 -3.09 41.19
CA SER A 52 -23.70 -3.45 42.39
C SER A 52 -23.58 -4.94 42.72
N ASN A 53 -22.44 -5.50 43.11
CA ASN A 53 -21.03 -5.10 43.23
C ASN A 53 -20.30 -6.41 43.63
N GLU A 54 -19.03 -6.59 43.27
CA GLU A 54 -17.95 -6.98 44.19
C GLU A 54 -16.73 -7.55 43.44
N THR A 55 -15.60 -7.05 43.91
CA THR A 55 -14.23 -7.19 43.45
C THR A 55 -13.52 -8.18 44.37
N GLU A 56 -12.67 -9.04 43.82
CA GLU A 56 -11.43 -9.57 44.40
C GLU A 56 -10.60 -10.04 43.19
N GLU A 57 -9.52 -9.37 42.75
CA GLU A 57 -8.14 -9.43 43.29
C GLU A 57 -7.71 -10.89 43.53
N THR A 58 -6.67 -11.48 42.93
CA THR A 58 -5.41 -11.00 42.34
C THR A 58 -4.81 -12.18 41.54
N GLU A 59 -3.91 -11.87 40.60
CA GLU A 59 -2.62 -12.57 40.33
C GLU A 59 -2.26 -12.57 38.84
N THR A 60 -1.60 -11.48 38.44
CA THR A 60 -0.28 -11.47 37.78
C THR A 60 0.04 -12.56 36.74
N ASN A 61 0.01 -12.18 35.46
CA ASN A 61 1.20 -12.26 34.61
C ASN A 61 1.03 -11.44 33.31
N PRO A 62 1.70 -10.28 33.15
CA PRO A 62 1.90 -9.69 31.84
C PRO A 62 3.06 -10.42 31.17
N SER A 63 2.77 -11.27 30.18
CA SER A 63 3.80 -11.71 29.25
C SER A 63 4.21 -10.50 28.42
N ASN A 64 5.24 -9.83 28.94
CA ASN A 64 5.99 -8.76 28.34
C ASN A 64 6.66 -9.32 27.08
N GLU A 65 6.00 -9.27 25.93
CA GLU A 65 6.72 -9.22 24.67
C GLU A 65 7.13 -7.77 24.48
N GLU A 66 8.32 -7.46 25.01
CA GLU A 66 8.97 -6.20 24.71
C GLU A 66 9.12 -6.05 23.20
N PRO A 67 8.77 -4.88 22.62
CA PRO A 67 9.25 -4.56 21.30
C PRO A 67 10.75 -4.39 21.45
N ASP A 68 11.49 -5.32 20.86
CA ASP A 68 12.95 -5.31 20.81
C ASP A 68 13.40 -3.93 20.34
N LYS A 69 13.82 -3.12 21.31
CA LYS A 69 14.30 -1.76 21.13
C LYS A 69 15.80 -1.86 20.82
N GLU A 70 16.13 -2.64 19.80
CA GLU A 70 17.45 -2.64 19.21
C GLU A 70 17.53 -1.40 18.31
N SER A 71 17.75 -0.23 18.94
CA SER A 71 18.12 1.00 18.23
C SER A 71 19.60 0.98 17.87
N THR A 72 20.09 -0.13 17.31
CA THR A 72 21.30 -0.13 16.51
C THR A 72 20.91 0.51 15.19
N GLU A 73 21.21 1.81 15.06
CA GLU A 73 21.07 2.50 13.79
C GLU A 73 21.90 1.77 12.74
N LEU A 74 21.24 1.01 11.87
CA LEU A 74 21.87 0.35 10.74
C LEU A 74 22.42 1.42 9.80
N THR A 75 23.66 1.23 9.33
CA THR A 75 24.20 2.03 8.22
C THR A 75 23.45 1.69 6.94
N LYS A 76 23.59 2.55 5.93
CA LYS A 76 23.06 2.31 4.59
C LYS A 76 23.45 0.92 4.04
N GLU A 77 24.72 0.55 4.14
CA GLU A 77 25.23 -0.73 3.63
C GLU A 77 24.60 -1.92 4.37
N GLN A 78 24.48 -1.82 5.69
CA GLN A 78 23.84 -2.86 6.51
C GLN A 78 22.35 -3.00 6.15
N TYR A 79 21.67 -1.89 5.89
CA TYR A 79 20.27 -1.90 5.49
C TYR A 79 20.09 -2.50 4.09
N LEU A 80 20.94 -2.14 3.12
CA LEU A 80 20.93 -2.73 1.78
C LEU A 80 21.22 -4.24 1.84
N GLN A 81 22.12 -4.67 2.73
CA GLN A 81 22.35 -6.09 2.96
C GLN A 81 21.09 -6.78 3.51
N LYS A 82 20.41 -6.17 4.49
CA LYS A 82 19.12 -6.67 5.00
C LYS A 82 18.07 -6.79 3.88
N LEU A 83 17.95 -5.79 3.00
CA LEU A 83 17.03 -5.88 1.86
C LEU A 83 17.40 -7.03 0.91
N ASN A 84 18.70 -7.23 0.64
CA ASN A 84 19.15 -8.34 -0.18
C ASN A 84 18.84 -9.71 0.45
N GLU A 85 19.00 -9.84 1.77
CA GLU A 85 18.63 -11.05 2.50
C GLU A 85 17.12 -11.32 2.43
N MET A 86 16.29 -10.28 2.55
CA MET A 86 14.84 -10.39 2.37
C MET A 86 14.45 -10.84 0.96
N GLU A 87 15.09 -10.29 -0.07
CA GLU A 87 14.85 -10.65 -1.47
C GLU A 87 15.32 -12.07 -1.81
N GLU A 88 16.48 -12.48 -1.29
CA GLU A 88 16.94 -13.86 -1.42
C GLU A 88 16.02 -14.85 -0.69
N ALA A 89 15.43 -14.47 0.45
CA ALA A 89 14.43 -15.30 1.13
C ALA A 89 13.17 -15.48 0.27
N ASP A 90 12.69 -14.43 -0.40
CA ASP A 90 11.55 -14.52 -1.32
C ASP A 90 11.88 -15.43 -2.51
N ARG A 91 13.06 -15.25 -3.11
CA ARG A 91 13.53 -16.01 -4.27
C ARG A 91 13.67 -17.50 -4.00
N ASN A 92 14.08 -17.85 -2.78
CA ASN A 92 14.35 -19.23 -2.37
C ASN A 92 13.15 -19.87 -1.63
N GLY A 93 12.03 -19.16 -1.49
CA GLY A 93 10.79 -19.70 -0.92
C GLY A 93 10.19 -20.79 -1.78
N GLU A 94 9.51 -21.76 -1.15
CA GLU A 94 8.76 -22.78 -1.88
C GLU A 94 7.61 -22.12 -2.64
N ALA A 95 7.45 -22.47 -3.92
CA ALA A 95 6.38 -21.92 -4.74
C ALA A 95 5.08 -22.69 -4.52
N GLY A 96 3.97 -21.95 -4.38
CA GLY A 96 2.62 -22.50 -4.41
C GLY A 96 2.36 -23.35 -5.67
N THR A 97 1.51 -24.36 -5.54
CA THR A 97 1.19 -25.31 -6.62
C THR A 97 -0.11 -24.96 -7.34
N THR A 98 -0.99 -24.20 -6.69
CA THR A 98 -2.23 -23.68 -7.26
C THR A 98 -2.16 -22.17 -7.44
N THR A 99 -2.99 -21.60 -8.33
CA THR A 99 -3.05 -20.14 -8.50
C THR A 99 -3.42 -19.41 -7.21
N VAL A 100 -4.28 -20.02 -6.37
CA VAL A 100 -4.68 -19.43 -5.08
C VAL A 100 -3.50 -19.42 -4.10
N GLU A 101 -2.73 -20.51 -4.02
CA GLU A 101 -1.52 -20.56 -3.20
C GLU A 101 -0.48 -19.53 -3.66
N LEU A 102 -0.29 -19.38 -4.97
CA LEU A 102 0.61 -18.37 -5.53
C LEU A 102 0.12 -16.94 -5.24
N GLU A 103 -1.19 -16.69 -5.32
CA GLU A 103 -1.76 -15.36 -5.02
C GLU A 103 -1.58 -14.99 -3.54
N ASN A 104 -1.82 -15.95 -2.64
CA ASN A 104 -1.55 -15.76 -1.22
C ASN A 104 -0.06 -15.50 -0.97
N GLN A 105 0.83 -16.25 -1.62
CA GLN A 105 2.27 -16.08 -1.50
C GLN A 105 2.73 -14.68 -1.96
N GLU A 106 2.22 -14.18 -3.09
CA GLU A 106 2.54 -12.82 -3.56
C GLU A 106 1.89 -11.74 -2.69
N THR A 107 0.74 -12.03 -2.07
CA THR A 107 0.12 -11.14 -1.08
C THR A 107 0.98 -11.01 0.17
N GLU A 108 1.43 -12.12 0.75
CA GLU A 108 2.35 -12.13 1.89
C GLU A 108 3.66 -11.43 1.56
N ARG A 109 4.18 -11.65 0.35
CA ARG A 109 5.37 -10.96 -0.16
C ARG A 109 5.13 -9.45 -0.24
N TYR A 110 4.01 -9.01 -0.80
CA TYR A 110 3.65 -7.59 -0.86
C TYR A 110 3.56 -6.98 0.55
N GLU A 111 2.85 -7.61 1.48
CA GLU A 111 2.70 -7.14 2.86
C GLU A 111 4.05 -7.01 3.58
N LYS A 112 4.94 -7.99 3.40
CA LYS A 112 6.30 -7.97 3.95
C LYS A 112 7.11 -6.79 3.41
N TRP A 113 7.08 -6.53 2.11
CA TRP A 113 7.78 -5.40 1.51
C TRP A 113 7.16 -4.06 1.87
N ASP A 114 5.83 -3.97 1.98
CA ASP A 114 5.14 -2.75 2.40
C ASP A 114 5.43 -2.41 3.86
N ALA A 115 5.43 -3.40 4.75
CA ALA A 115 5.84 -3.23 6.14
C ALA A 115 7.28 -2.70 6.24
N GLU A 116 8.19 -3.23 5.42
CA GLU A 116 9.57 -2.77 5.37
C GLU A 116 9.70 -1.36 4.78
N LEU A 117 8.93 -1.05 3.73
CA LEU A 117 8.87 0.30 3.15
C LEU A 117 8.42 1.33 4.19
N ASN A 118 7.39 0.99 4.98
CA ASN A 118 6.90 1.83 6.07
C ASN A 118 7.93 1.98 7.19
N ARG A 119 8.71 0.93 7.50
CA ARG A 119 9.83 1.00 8.44
C ARG A 119 10.92 1.95 7.95
N ILE A 120 11.32 1.84 6.68
CA ILE A 120 12.28 2.74 6.04
C ILE A 120 11.77 4.17 6.10
N TYR A 121 10.53 4.41 5.70
CA TYR A 121 9.91 5.73 5.76
C TYR A 121 9.91 6.31 7.18
N GLY A 122 9.64 5.49 8.20
CA GLY A 122 9.74 5.88 9.61
C GLY A 122 11.16 6.30 10.02
N ILE A 123 12.19 5.56 9.59
CA ILE A 123 13.59 5.92 9.85
C ILE A 123 13.95 7.25 9.17
N LEU A 124 13.54 7.42 7.91
CA LEU A 124 13.83 8.63 7.14
C LEU A 124 13.16 9.86 7.73
N LYS A 125 11.97 9.70 8.33
CA LYS A 125 11.27 10.79 9.03
C LYS A 125 12.08 11.38 10.18
N GLU A 126 12.89 10.57 10.86
CA GLU A 126 13.73 11.02 11.97
C GLU A 126 15.09 11.58 11.50
N LYS A 127 15.56 11.17 10.32
CA LYS A 127 16.90 11.52 9.80
C LYS A 127 16.92 12.68 8.81
N LEU A 128 15.87 12.85 8.02
CA LEU A 128 15.81 13.87 6.98
C LEU A 128 15.45 15.24 7.52
N SER A 129 15.95 16.30 6.86
CA SER A 129 15.47 17.66 7.11
C SER A 129 13.97 17.79 6.78
N PRO A 130 13.25 18.76 7.39
CA PRO A 130 11.84 19.00 7.07
C PRO A 130 11.57 19.15 5.57
N GLU A 131 12.43 19.88 4.85
CA GLU A 131 12.30 20.11 3.42
C GLU A 131 12.46 18.81 2.61
N GLN A 132 13.47 17.99 2.94
CA GLN A 132 13.65 16.68 2.29
C GLN A 132 12.50 15.72 2.61
N MET A 133 11.98 15.75 3.83
CA MET A 133 10.88 14.89 4.25
C MET A 133 9.55 15.29 3.59
N ASP A 134 9.30 16.59 3.39
CA ASP A 134 8.13 17.06 2.65
C ASP A 134 8.21 16.68 1.17
N GLN A 135 9.39 16.79 0.54
CA GLN A 135 9.61 16.28 -0.80
C GLN A 135 9.37 14.75 -0.87
N LEU A 136 9.93 13.98 0.06
CA LEU A 136 9.75 12.52 0.11
C LEU A 136 8.27 12.13 0.28
N LYS A 137 7.51 12.90 1.05
CA LYS A 137 6.07 12.67 1.25
C LYS A 137 5.29 12.84 -0.06
N GLU A 138 5.62 13.85 -0.86
CA GLU A 138 5.03 14.05 -2.19
C GLU A 138 5.46 12.93 -3.15
N GLU A 139 6.75 12.58 -3.17
CA GLU A 139 7.27 11.46 -3.96
C GLU A 139 6.57 10.15 -3.61
N GLN A 140 6.31 9.86 -2.32
CA GLN A 140 5.61 8.64 -1.91
C GLN A 140 4.15 8.60 -2.33
N ARG A 141 3.42 9.72 -2.29
CA ARG A 141 2.03 9.76 -2.77
C ARG A 141 1.94 9.48 -4.26
N ALA A 142 2.75 10.17 -5.05
CA ALA A 142 2.82 9.95 -6.49
C ALA A 142 3.26 8.51 -6.82
N TRP A 143 4.21 7.96 -6.07
CA TRP A 143 4.65 6.59 -6.25
C TRP A 143 3.56 5.56 -5.96
N MET A 144 2.73 5.75 -4.92
CA MET A 144 1.62 4.83 -4.63
C MET A 144 0.60 4.80 -5.78
N GLU A 145 0.25 5.96 -6.34
CA GLU A 145 -0.62 6.07 -7.51
C GLU A 145 0.00 5.33 -8.71
N GLN A 146 1.28 5.60 -9.02
CA GLN A 146 2.00 4.93 -10.10
C GLN A 146 2.07 3.41 -9.91
N ARG A 147 2.32 2.94 -8.67
CA ARG A 147 2.39 1.52 -8.35
C ARG A 147 1.07 0.82 -8.65
N ASP A 148 -0.03 1.40 -8.18
CA ASP A 148 -1.35 0.80 -8.33
C ASP A 148 -1.84 0.86 -9.78
N GLU A 149 -1.50 1.93 -10.51
CA GLU A 149 -1.74 2.04 -11.96
C GLU A 149 -0.95 0.98 -12.76
N GLU A 150 0.35 0.81 -12.49
CA GLU A 150 1.16 -0.18 -13.22
C GLU A 150 0.75 -1.62 -12.84
N ALA A 151 0.42 -1.88 -11.58
CA ALA A 151 -0.15 -3.16 -11.16
C ALA A 151 -1.47 -3.46 -11.87
N LYS A 152 -2.37 -2.47 -11.99
CA LYS A 152 -3.61 -2.66 -12.74
C LYS A 152 -3.33 -2.88 -14.22
N LYS A 153 -2.41 -2.14 -14.80
CA LYS A 153 -2.04 -2.28 -16.21
C LYS A 153 -1.42 -3.65 -16.52
N SER A 154 -0.55 -4.17 -15.65
CA SER A 154 0.05 -5.50 -15.83
C SER A 154 -1.02 -6.60 -15.79
N SER A 155 -1.95 -6.51 -14.83
CA SER A 155 -2.98 -7.54 -14.67
C SER A 155 -3.98 -7.62 -15.81
N LEU A 156 -4.20 -6.55 -16.58
CA LEU A 156 -5.11 -6.54 -17.72
C LEU A 156 -4.74 -7.55 -18.82
N ALA A 157 -3.49 -8.01 -18.89
CA ALA A 157 -3.10 -9.10 -19.80
C ALA A 157 -3.84 -10.42 -19.51
N TYR A 158 -4.34 -10.59 -18.28
CA TYR A 158 -5.01 -11.78 -17.78
C TYR A 158 -6.48 -11.56 -17.44
N GLN A 159 -7.07 -10.47 -17.97
CA GLN A 159 -8.40 -10.00 -17.59
C GLN A 159 -9.45 -11.12 -17.61
N GLY A 160 -10.18 -11.26 -16.51
CA GLY A 160 -11.26 -12.25 -16.35
C GLY A 160 -10.80 -13.67 -15.99
N GLY A 161 -9.50 -13.89 -15.78
CA GLY A 161 -8.94 -15.13 -15.27
C GLY A 161 -8.36 -14.99 -13.85
N THR A 162 -8.06 -16.12 -13.21
CA THR A 162 -7.43 -16.16 -11.87
C THR A 162 -6.00 -15.59 -11.84
N MET A 163 -5.37 -15.42 -13.01
CA MET A 163 -4.05 -14.80 -13.12
C MET A 163 -4.12 -13.27 -13.06
N GLU A 164 -5.30 -12.64 -13.23
CA GLU A 164 -5.45 -11.18 -13.12
C GLU A 164 -5.11 -10.70 -11.70
N SER A 165 -5.70 -11.31 -10.66
CA SER A 165 -5.42 -10.97 -9.27
C SER A 165 -3.98 -11.28 -8.88
N LEU A 166 -3.47 -12.46 -9.26
CA LEU A 166 -2.08 -12.87 -9.04
C LEU A 166 -1.09 -11.84 -9.63
N GLU A 167 -1.24 -11.47 -10.90
CA GLU A 167 -0.33 -10.54 -11.57
C GLU A 167 -0.38 -9.14 -10.95
N TYR A 168 -1.58 -8.71 -10.53
CA TYR A 168 -1.76 -7.43 -9.85
C TYR A 168 -0.91 -7.36 -8.57
N VAL A 169 -1.06 -8.34 -7.68
CA VAL A 169 -0.36 -8.34 -6.39
C VAL A 169 1.14 -8.61 -6.54
N ALA A 170 1.54 -9.47 -7.49
CA ALA A 170 2.95 -9.72 -7.80
C ALA A 170 3.68 -8.45 -8.30
N THR A 171 2.98 -7.63 -9.08
CA THR A 171 3.49 -6.33 -9.54
C THR A 171 3.62 -5.35 -8.38
N GLN A 172 2.60 -5.26 -7.50
CA GLN A 172 2.68 -4.41 -6.30
C GLN A 172 3.87 -4.80 -5.40
N ALA A 173 4.05 -6.10 -5.14
CA ALA A 173 5.17 -6.61 -4.35
C ALA A 173 6.53 -6.20 -4.94
N SER A 174 6.71 -6.37 -6.25
CA SER A 174 7.97 -6.07 -6.92
C SER A 174 8.32 -4.60 -6.94
N LEU A 175 7.34 -3.73 -7.25
CA LEU A 175 7.52 -2.28 -7.21
C LEU A 175 7.78 -1.76 -5.79
N THR A 176 7.14 -2.36 -4.79
CA THR A 176 7.33 -2.01 -3.37
C THR A 176 8.73 -2.38 -2.90
N ARG A 177 9.24 -3.57 -3.26
CA ARG A 177 10.64 -3.95 -3.04
C ARG A 177 11.60 -2.93 -3.66
N GLU A 178 11.41 -2.60 -4.93
CA GLU A 178 12.27 -1.64 -5.63
C GLU A 178 12.29 -0.27 -4.94
N ARG A 179 11.12 0.17 -4.44
CA ARG A 179 11.01 1.40 -3.69
C ARG A 179 11.77 1.36 -2.37
N CYS A 180 11.77 0.22 -1.65
CA CYS A 180 12.60 0.06 -0.45
C CYS A 180 14.08 0.31 -0.77
N TYR A 181 14.60 -0.31 -1.83
CA TYR A 181 15.98 -0.09 -2.27
C TYR A 181 16.24 1.36 -2.66
N GLU A 182 15.32 1.99 -3.41
CA GLU A 182 15.45 3.38 -3.82
C GLU A 182 15.55 4.33 -2.60
N LEU A 183 14.66 4.17 -1.63
CA LEU A 183 14.63 5.03 -0.44
C LEU A 183 15.91 4.89 0.38
N VAL A 184 16.38 3.66 0.61
CA VAL A 184 17.66 3.42 1.30
C VAL A 184 18.83 4.01 0.51
N ALA A 185 18.88 3.75 -0.80
CA ALA A 185 19.97 4.21 -1.66
C ALA A 185 20.04 5.74 -1.76
N LYS A 186 18.90 6.43 -1.77
CA LYS A 186 18.81 7.89 -1.96
C LYS A 186 18.92 8.66 -0.65
N TYR A 187 18.36 8.14 0.44
CA TYR A 187 18.13 8.95 1.65
C TYR A 187 18.81 8.43 2.93
N MET A 188 19.29 7.18 2.98
CA MET A 188 20.10 6.73 4.11
C MET A 188 21.57 7.11 3.89
N GLU A 189 22.15 7.75 4.91
CA GLU A 189 23.57 8.05 5.09
C GLU A 189 24.22 7.09 6.07
#